data_AF-A0A934YX55-F1
#
_entry.id   AF-A0A934YX55-F1
#
_cell.length_a   1.000
_cell.length_b   1.000
_cell.length_c   1.000
_cell.angle_alpha   90.00
_cell.angle_beta   90.00
_cell.angle_gamma   90.00
#
_symmetry.space_group_name_H-M   'P 1'
#
loop_
_entity.id
_entity.type
_entity.pdbx_description
1 polymer ?
#
loop_
_entity_poly.entity_id
_entity_poly.type
_entity_poly.pdbx_seq_one_letter_code
_entity_poly.pdbx_strand_id
1 'polypeptide(L)'
;MPIRMVPDEGQNGSNRSSTPRRSTNAGGGGIGGGLGSLLPMILGFLIKKPKLLLVVIALALLYWFTIGKNSGGNDMISQLAGFTTGAKFDPKLYDKAEVYEPLADNVKNPLPERASLEAFCPPRMNQGQQGSCVAWASAYAARTIVQAKATNADPKSSAFSPSYLYNQIKIDNSDCQGSYIFRAMDTMLKGGALPFSKFGYTDQNCSKQPTAEEKQQALPYRIKGFQRLTLGADEQRTDMLAMKQQLSQGSPIVIGMMVGGTFMRGMEGQDVWIPTDADYEQRGFGGHAMCVVGYDDYKFGDTGGFQIMNSWGPEWGNNGLAWLPYPVFDYFAKEAYAVYPQGEGVDEKPTVMDIQFGFIDNATKKNIPLRNIGGNVFRSTTPIAKGAEFKIEVTNNAECYTYVFGQEVDGRTYVLFPYTPKHSPYCGITGTRLFPNDYSLKADDEGTVDVMAILITNQPFDYPKLNEAMLASTAQGLDAKLNEVLGSELAMDVRYTDGQTIGASSSAGKNALAIVLELEKK
;
A
#
# COMPACT_ATOMS: atom_id res chain seq x y z
N MET A 1 -3.84 22.68 -31.00
CA MET A 1 -3.53 21.49 -30.23
C MET A 1 -4.31 21.64 -28.93
N PRO A 2 -4.56 20.53 -28.25
CA PRO A 2 -5.36 20.46 -27.04
C PRO A 2 -4.53 20.13 -25.79
N ILE A 3 -5.19 20.07 -24.64
CA ILE A 3 -4.56 19.80 -23.34
C ILE A 3 -3.67 18.55 -23.37
N ARG A 4 -2.43 18.67 -22.86
CA ARG A 4 -1.47 17.57 -22.75
C ARG A 4 -1.07 17.32 -21.30
N MET A 5 -0.66 16.09 -21.04
CA MET A 5 -0.01 15.72 -19.78
C MET A 5 1.48 16.02 -19.88
N VAL A 6 2.02 16.86 -18.99
CA VAL A 6 3.45 17.19 -18.91
C VAL A 6 4.00 16.89 -17.52
N PRO A 7 5.21 16.32 -17.38
CA PRO A 7 5.82 16.12 -16.06
C PRO A 7 6.00 17.47 -15.35
N ASP A 8 5.79 17.49 -14.04
CA ASP A 8 6.03 18.71 -13.24
C ASP A 8 7.52 19.09 -13.25
N GLU A 9 7.82 20.38 -13.44
CA GLU A 9 9.20 20.88 -13.37
C GLU A 9 9.78 20.69 -11.95
N GLY A 10 10.92 20.01 -11.84
CA GLY A 10 11.69 19.87 -10.58
C GLY A 10 11.77 18.47 -9.97
N GLN A 11 11.01 17.48 -10.45
CA GLN A 11 11.10 16.10 -9.92
C GLN A 11 12.23 15.26 -10.55
N ASN A 12 12.73 15.63 -11.73
CA ASN A 12 13.96 15.04 -12.27
C ASN A 12 15.20 15.73 -11.64
N GLY A 13 15.54 15.32 -10.41
CA GLY A 13 16.93 15.42 -9.92
C GLY A 13 17.23 16.19 -8.64
N SER A 14 16.28 16.43 -7.73
CA SER A 14 16.61 17.13 -6.47
C SER A 14 15.87 16.65 -5.22
N ASN A 15 16.12 15.40 -4.83
CA ASN A 15 16.06 15.02 -3.42
C ASN A 15 17.11 13.96 -3.08
N ARG A 16 18.38 14.23 -3.45
CA ARG A 16 19.52 13.72 -2.67
C ARG A 16 19.63 14.57 -1.39
N SER A 17 18.68 14.40 -0.48
CA SER A 17 18.89 14.89 0.88
C SER A 17 19.98 14.03 1.54
N SER A 18 20.82 14.71 2.30
CA SER A 18 22.13 14.30 2.74
C SER A 18 22.13 13.00 3.53
N THR A 19 22.71 11.95 2.95
CA THR A 19 23.42 10.95 3.75
C THR A 19 24.50 11.70 4.55
N PRO A 20 24.65 11.49 5.87
CA PRO A 20 25.69 12.16 6.63
C PRO A 20 27.05 11.86 6.00
N ARG A 21 27.76 12.93 5.59
CA ARG A 21 29.15 12.85 5.15
C ARG A 21 29.97 12.21 6.26
N ARG A 22 30.45 11.00 5.96
CA ARG A 22 31.47 10.26 6.70
C ARG A 22 32.69 11.18 6.89
N SER A 23 32.89 11.71 8.10
CA SER A 23 34.13 12.40 8.43
C SER A 23 35.24 11.36 8.55
N THR A 24 36.08 11.27 7.54
CA THR A 24 37.37 10.59 7.65
C THR A 24 38.29 11.45 8.51
N ASN A 25 38.37 11.16 9.81
CA ASN A 25 39.52 11.54 10.60
C ASN A 25 40.33 10.28 10.86
N ALA A 26 41.38 10.11 10.05
CA ALA A 26 42.48 9.22 10.34
C ALA A 26 43.27 9.82 11.50
N GLY A 27 43.15 9.20 12.68
CA GLY A 27 44.01 9.43 13.83
C GLY A 27 44.40 8.08 14.39
N GLY A 28 45.59 7.60 14.04
CA GLY A 28 46.14 6.36 14.57
C GLY A 28 46.51 6.50 16.06
N GLY A 29 46.37 5.39 16.80
CA GLY A 29 46.94 5.27 18.14
C GLY A 29 46.39 4.09 18.95
N GLY A 30 47.17 3.01 19.05
CA GLY A 30 47.47 2.34 20.33
C GLY A 30 46.46 1.37 20.98
N ILE A 31 46.67 0.07 20.73
CA ILE A 31 46.87 -1.07 21.68
C ILE A 31 46.03 -1.18 23.00
N GLY A 32 45.36 -2.34 23.16
CA GLY A 32 45.11 -3.07 24.44
C GLY A 32 43.64 -3.49 24.62
N GLY A 33 43.21 -4.71 24.99
CA GLY A 33 43.80 -6.00 25.39
C GLY A 33 42.71 -6.86 26.10
N GLY A 34 42.68 -8.19 25.89
CA GLY A 34 41.79 -9.18 26.56
C GLY A 34 40.57 -9.59 25.71
N LEU A 35 40.17 -10.85 25.47
CA LEU A 35 40.21 -12.13 26.21
C LEU A 35 40.58 -13.32 25.30
N GLY A 36 41.15 -13.09 24.12
CA GLY A 36 41.40 -14.11 23.10
C GLY A 36 42.71 -14.92 23.21
N SER A 37 43.60 -14.61 24.16
CA SER A 37 44.95 -15.17 24.19
C SER A 37 45.16 -16.42 25.07
N LEU A 38 44.14 -16.88 25.82
CA LEU A 38 44.29 -18.01 26.75
C LEU A 38 43.80 -19.37 26.20
N LEU A 39 42.93 -19.37 25.19
CA LEU A 39 42.40 -20.59 24.57
C LEU A 39 43.44 -21.47 23.86
N PRO A 40 44.41 -20.92 23.11
CA PRO A 40 45.45 -21.73 22.45
C PRO A 40 46.42 -22.38 23.44
N MET A 41 46.63 -21.74 24.60
CA MET A 41 47.58 -22.20 25.62
C MET A 41 47.03 -23.40 26.41
N ILE A 42 45.72 -23.41 26.68
CA ILE A 42 45.04 -24.51 27.39
C ILE A 42 44.93 -25.76 26.49
N LEU A 43 44.62 -25.58 25.20
CA LEU A 43 44.57 -26.69 24.23
C LEU A 43 45.96 -27.34 24.03
N GLY A 44 47.01 -26.52 23.93
CA GLY A 44 48.38 -27.02 23.76
C GLY A 44 48.90 -27.83 24.96
N PHE A 45 48.44 -27.51 26.17
CA PHE A 45 48.80 -28.23 27.40
C PHE A 45 48.08 -29.58 27.52
N LEU A 46 46.83 -29.67 27.08
CA LEU A 46 46.01 -30.88 27.13
C LEU A 46 46.41 -31.93 26.09
N ILE A 47 46.89 -31.51 24.92
CA ILE A 47 47.41 -32.43 23.87
C ILE A 47 48.68 -33.16 24.34
N LYS A 48 49.50 -32.54 25.20
CA LYS A 48 50.72 -33.17 25.75
C LYS A 48 50.47 -34.14 26.92
N LYS A 49 49.25 -34.20 27.47
CA LYS A 49 48.88 -35.10 28.57
C LYS A 49 47.58 -35.86 28.25
N PRO A 50 47.65 -36.93 27.42
CA PRO A 50 46.47 -37.62 26.89
C PRO A 50 45.56 -38.23 27.97
N LYS A 51 46.13 -38.59 29.14
CA LYS A 51 45.34 -39.08 30.29
C LYS A 51 44.45 -38.01 30.93
N LEU A 52 44.85 -36.73 30.87
CA LEU A 52 44.07 -35.61 31.42
C LEU A 52 42.97 -35.18 30.44
N LEU A 53 43.25 -35.25 29.14
CA LEU A 53 42.27 -35.03 28.07
C LEU A 53 41.10 -36.02 28.17
N LEU A 54 41.39 -37.30 28.43
CA LEU A 54 40.37 -38.32 28.65
C LEU A 54 39.49 -38.04 29.87
N VAL A 55 40.04 -37.48 30.94
CA VAL A 55 39.27 -37.07 32.13
C VAL A 55 38.36 -35.88 31.82
N VAL A 56 38.84 -34.89 31.06
CA VAL A 56 38.02 -33.73 30.65
C VAL A 56 36.89 -34.15 29.71
N ILE A 57 37.14 -35.06 28.77
CA ILE A 57 36.12 -35.61 27.87
C ILE A 57 35.11 -36.46 28.66
N ALA A 58 35.57 -37.28 29.61
CA ALA A 58 34.69 -38.06 30.47
C ALA A 58 33.79 -37.17 31.35
N LEU A 59 34.31 -36.06 31.88
CA LEU A 59 33.53 -35.09 32.64
C LEU A 59 32.54 -34.32 31.77
N ALA A 60 32.90 -33.97 30.54
CA ALA A 60 31.98 -33.34 29.58
C ALA A 60 30.86 -34.28 29.14
N LEU A 61 31.17 -35.57 28.92
CA LEU A 61 30.17 -36.61 28.64
C LEU A 61 29.29 -36.90 29.84
N LEU A 62 29.85 -36.91 31.06
CA LEU A 62 29.09 -37.07 32.30
C LEU A 62 28.16 -35.87 32.54
N TYR A 63 28.62 -34.64 32.27
CA TYR A 63 27.81 -33.42 32.33
C TYR A 63 26.66 -33.46 31.31
N TRP A 64 26.94 -33.91 30.08
CA TRP A 64 25.91 -34.08 29.03
C TRP A 64 24.86 -35.14 29.43
N PHE A 65 25.29 -36.27 30.00
CA PHE A 65 24.38 -37.34 30.43
C PHE A 65 23.61 -37.06 31.73
N THR A 66 24.14 -36.24 32.63
CA THR A 66 23.51 -35.92 33.92
C THR A 66 22.50 -34.78 33.83
N ILE A 67 22.70 -33.82 32.92
CA ILE A 67 21.73 -32.74 32.65
C ILE A 67 20.69 -33.16 31.60
N GLY A 68 21.05 -34.02 30.65
CA GLY A 68 20.17 -34.43 29.55
C GLY A 68 19.07 -35.44 29.89
N LYS A 69 18.86 -35.83 31.15
CA LYS A 69 17.89 -36.90 31.48
C LYS A 69 16.99 -36.71 32.70
N ASN A 70 17.02 -35.57 33.39
CA ASN A 70 16.10 -35.31 34.49
C ASN A 70 15.74 -33.83 34.60
N SER A 71 14.91 -33.34 33.68
CA SER A 71 14.01 -32.21 33.92
C SER A 71 12.97 -32.20 32.80
N GLY A 72 11.70 -32.43 33.16
CA GLY A 72 10.59 -32.16 32.25
C GLY A 72 10.58 -30.67 31.92
N GLY A 73 10.83 -30.35 30.66
CA GLY A 73 10.96 -28.99 30.15
C GLY A 73 10.76 -28.97 28.63
N ASN A 74 9.63 -29.52 28.18
CA ASN A 74 9.25 -29.48 26.76
C ASN A 74 8.73 -28.10 26.30
N ASP A 75 8.69 -27.09 27.17
CA ASP A 75 8.22 -25.73 26.85
C ASP A 75 9.33 -24.72 26.50
N MET A 76 10.60 -24.96 26.85
CA MET A 76 11.68 -24.02 26.52
C MET A 76 12.38 -24.30 25.18
N ILE A 77 12.24 -25.50 24.62
CA ILE A 77 12.91 -25.86 23.35
C ILE A 77 12.05 -25.47 22.12
N SER A 78 10.73 -25.29 22.26
CA SER A 78 9.89 -24.75 21.17
C SER A 78 10.09 -23.24 20.97
N GLN A 79 10.53 -22.50 22.00
CA GLN A 79 10.80 -21.05 21.95
C GLN A 79 12.18 -20.69 21.37
N LEU A 80 13.05 -21.66 21.09
CA LEU A 80 14.34 -21.46 20.41
C LEU A 80 14.25 -21.67 18.88
N ALA A 81 13.03 -21.76 18.32
CA ALA A 81 12.83 -21.70 16.88
C ALA A 81 13.16 -20.27 16.38
N GLY A 82 14.27 -20.11 15.68
CA GLY A 82 14.65 -18.82 15.11
C GLY A 82 13.52 -18.23 14.26
N PHE A 83 13.17 -16.97 14.49
CA PHE A 83 12.19 -16.26 13.68
C PHE A 83 12.56 -16.35 12.20
N THR A 84 11.56 -16.63 11.36
CA THR A 84 11.77 -16.83 9.92
C THR A 84 11.18 -15.67 9.13
N THR A 85 11.93 -15.21 8.12
CA THR A 85 11.50 -14.20 7.15
C THR A 85 11.22 -14.86 5.80
N GLY A 86 10.48 -14.20 4.90
CA GLY A 86 10.18 -14.79 3.58
C GLY A 86 9.73 -13.81 2.50
N ALA A 87 9.57 -12.53 2.79
CA ALA A 87 9.23 -11.56 1.78
C ALA A 87 10.43 -11.36 0.84
N LYS A 88 10.17 -11.40 -0.46
CA LYS A 88 11.13 -10.99 -1.49
C LYS A 88 10.63 -9.70 -2.12
N PHE A 89 11.54 -8.77 -2.35
CA PHE A 89 11.27 -7.49 -2.98
C PHE A 89 11.78 -7.53 -4.42
N ASP A 90 10.88 -7.31 -5.36
CA ASP A 90 11.18 -7.25 -6.79
C ASP A 90 10.52 -5.99 -7.36
N PRO A 91 11.30 -4.94 -7.68
CA PRO A 91 10.77 -3.70 -8.23
C PRO A 91 9.86 -3.92 -9.46
N LYS A 92 10.12 -4.94 -10.29
CA LYS A 92 9.29 -5.23 -11.47
C LYS A 92 7.92 -5.79 -11.11
N LEU A 93 7.82 -6.54 -10.02
CA LEU A 93 6.53 -7.01 -9.50
C LEU A 93 5.83 -5.90 -8.73
N TYR A 94 6.57 -5.09 -7.99
CA TYR A 94 6.06 -3.92 -7.29
C TYR A 94 5.43 -2.90 -8.26
N ASP A 95 6.04 -2.70 -9.42
CA ASP A 95 5.57 -1.82 -10.50
C ASP A 95 4.34 -2.30 -11.27
N LYS A 96 3.88 -3.54 -11.04
CA LYS A 96 2.62 -4.03 -11.63
C LYS A 96 1.38 -3.61 -10.85
N ALA A 97 1.57 -3.18 -9.60
CA ALA A 97 0.47 -2.69 -8.80
C ALA A 97 0.12 -1.26 -9.21
N GLU A 98 -1.19 -0.99 -9.27
CA GLU A 98 -1.66 0.35 -9.54
C GLU A 98 -1.29 1.30 -8.39
N VAL A 99 -0.95 2.53 -8.77
CA VAL A 99 -0.83 3.69 -7.89
C VAL A 99 -2.05 4.58 -8.06
N TYR A 100 -2.35 5.30 -7.00
CA TYR A 100 -3.55 6.10 -6.87
C TYR A 100 -3.15 7.54 -6.66
N GLU A 101 -3.98 8.45 -7.15
CA GLU A 101 -3.89 9.84 -6.77
C GLU A 101 -4.17 9.94 -5.27
N PRO A 102 -3.17 10.31 -4.45
CA PRO A 102 -3.37 10.43 -3.01
C PRO A 102 -4.42 11.52 -2.75
N LEU A 103 -5.09 11.44 -1.59
CA LEU A 103 -5.85 12.62 -1.16
C LEU A 103 -4.86 13.77 -1.02
N ALA A 104 -5.34 14.97 -1.33
CA ALA A 104 -4.59 16.19 -1.10
C ALA A 104 -4.20 16.33 0.39
N ASP A 105 -3.36 17.31 0.69
CA ASP A 105 -2.78 17.52 2.01
C ASP A 105 -3.78 17.50 3.18
N ASN A 106 -3.25 17.42 4.41
CA ASN A 106 -4.06 17.45 5.62
C ASN A 106 -4.86 18.76 5.82
N VAL A 107 -4.60 19.80 5.03
CA VAL A 107 -5.41 21.03 5.05
C VAL A 107 -6.74 20.80 4.36
N LYS A 108 -6.71 20.13 3.19
CA LYS A 108 -7.92 19.77 2.43
C LYS A 108 -8.60 18.53 2.97
N ASN A 109 -7.84 17.60 3.56
CA ASN A 109 -8.34 16.36 4.14
C ASN A 109 -7.86 16.19 5.57
N PRO A 110 -8.50 16.84 6.56
CA PRO A 110 -8.14 16.68 7.96
C PRO A 110 -8.21 15.20 8.37
N LEU A 111 -7.09 14.66 8.81
CA LEU A 111 -7.01 13.29 9.33
C LEU A 111 -7.25 13.29 10.84
N PRO A 112 -7.87 12.22 11.39
CA PRO A 112 -7.82 12.03 12.83
C PRO A 112 -6.36 11.86 13.24
N GLU A 113 -6.00 12.36 14.42
CA GLU A 113 -4.63 12.26 14.95
C GLU A 113 -4.23 10.81 15.27
N ARG A 114 -5.21 9.92 15.34
CA ARG A 114 -5.08 8.51 15.70
C ARG A 114 -6.11 7.69 14.94
N ALA A 115 -5.70 6.52 14.44
CA ALA A 115 -6.62 5.49 13.95
C ALA A 115 -6.09 4.10 14.31
N SER A 116 -6.98 3.18 14.67
CA SER A 116 -6.60 1.80 14.97
C SER A 116 -7.64 0.80 14.46
N LEU A 117 -7.13 -0.28 13.89
CA LEU A 117 -7.84 -1.47 13.44
C LEU A 117 -7.54 -2.67 14.35
N GLU A 118 -6.88 -2.45 15.49
CA GLU A 118 -6.49 -3.50 16.44
C GLU A 118 -7.69 -4.35 16.89
N ALA A 119 -8.84 -3.72 17.10
CA ALA A 119 -10.09 -4.42 17.49
C ALA A 119 -10.57 -5.46 16.46
N PHE A 120 -10.16 -5.32 15.19
CA PHE A 120 -10.50 -6.23 14.10
C PHE A 120 -9.37 -7.21 13.76
N CYS A 121 -8.25 -7.14 14.49
CA CYS A 121 -7.12 -8.04 14.27
C CYS A 121 -7.45 -9.45 14.79
N PRO A 122 -7.13 -10.51 14.02
CA PRO A 122 -7.22 -11.86 14.55
C PRO A 122 -6.17 -12.12 15.63
N PRO A 123 -6.26 -13.25 16.35
CA PRO A 123 -5.24 -13.67 17.30
C PRO A 123 -3.83 -13.65 16.68
N ARG A 124 -2.83 -13.10 17.37
CA ARG A 124 -1.46 -13.05 16.82
C ARG A 124 -0.83 -14.43 16.90
N MET A 125 -0.88 -15.18 15.80
CA MET A 125 -0.33 -16.54 15.70
C MET A 125 1.09 -16.54 15.15
N ASN A 126 1.67 -17.75 15.01
CA ASN A 126 3.07 -17.94 14.63
C ASN A 126 3.19 -18.69 13.29
N GLN A 127 3.97 -18.13 12.37
CA GLN A 127 4.32 -18.74 11.08
C GLN A 127 5.33 -19.89 11.20
N GLY A 128 5.93 -20.09 12.37
CA GLY A 128 6.95 -21.10 12.59
C GLY A 128 8.17 -20.93 11.68
N GLN A 129 8.66 -22.05 11.13
CA GLN A 129 9.88 -22.09 10.32
C GLN A 129 9.66 -21.86 8.82
N GLN A 130 8.42 -21.66 8.40
CA GLN A 130 8.08 -21.46 6.99
C GLN A 130 8.23 -19.98 6.62
N GLY A 131 8.83 -19.70 5.46
CA GLY A 131 8.93 -18.34 4.89
C GLY A 131 7.60 -17.81 4.37
N SER A 132 6.54 -17.85 5.18
CA SER A 132 5.15 -17.59 4.80
C SER A 132 4.59 -16.24 5.28
N CYS A 133 5.42 -15.39 5.89
CA CYS A 133 5.05 -14.05 6.38
C CYS A 133 4.16 -13.24 5.43
N VAL A 134 4.39 -13.33 4.11
CA VAL A 134 3.58 -12.64 3.09
C VAL A 134 2.11 -13.05 3.17
N ALA A 135 1.82 -14.34 3.29
CA ALA A 135 0.45 -14.82 3.38
C ALA A 135 -0.17 -14.55 4.76
N TRP A 136 0.64 -14.55 5.82
CA TRP A 136 0.21 -14.15 7.17
C TRP A 136 -0.17 -12.68 7.23
N ALA A 137 0.64 -11.78 6.69
CA ALA A 137 0.33 -10.36 6.63
C ALA A 137 -0.89 -10.08 5.74
N SER A 138 -1.02 -10.80 4.61
CA SER A 138 -2.04 -10.52 3.59
C SER A 138 -3.38 -11.18 3.87
N ALA A 139 -3.44 -12.52 3.91
CA ALA A 139 -4.70 -13.23 4.13
C ALA A 139 -5.06 -13.23 5.62
N TYR A 140 -4.13 -13.65 6.48
CA TYR A 140 -4.47 -13.83 7.89
C TYR A 140 -4.73 -12.48 8.57
N ALA A 141 -3.85 -11.48 8.47
CA ALA A 141 -4.07 -10.17 9.08
C ALA A 141 -5.00 -9.28 8.24
N ALA A 142 -4.53 -8.73 7.12
CA ALA A 142 -5.24 -7.68 6.39
C ALA A 142 -6.64 -8.09 5.91
N ARG A 143 -6.79 -9.24 5.24
CA ARG A 143 -8.10 -9.70 4.74
C ARG A 143 -9.09 -10.02 5.88
N THR A 144 -8.61 -10.54 7.01
CA THR A 144 -9.45 -10.78 8.19
C THR A 144 -9.90 -9.46 8.80
N ILE A 145 -9.01 -8.47 8.94
CA ILE A 145 -9.35 -7.13 9.44
C ILE A 145 -10.47 -6.51 8.59
N VAL A 146 -10.32 -6.56 7.25
CA VAL A 146 -11.35 -6.07 6.32
C VAL A 146 -12.68 -6.80 6.54
N GLN A 147 -12.67 -8.13 6.70
CA GLN A 147 -13.90 -8.90 6.96
C GLN A 147 -14.55 -8.56 8.29
N ALA A 148 -13.77 -8.59 9.36
CA ALA A 148 -14.25 -8.39 10.71
C ALA A 148 -14.83 -6.98 10.87
N LYS A 149 -14.19 -5.97 10.26
CA LYS A 149 -14.73 -4.61 10.19
C LYS A 149 -16.01 -4.54 9.35
N ALA A 150 -16.04 -5.21 8.20
CA ALA A 150 -17.19 -5.20 7.30
C ALA A 150 -18.45 -5.82 7.89
N THR A 151 -18.30 -6.90 8.65
CA THR A 151 -19.43 -7.69 9.17
C THR A 151 -19.60 -7.61 10.67
N ASN A 152 -18.77 -6.82 11.35
CA ASN A 152 -18.66 -6.77 12.82
C ASN A 152 -18.53 -8.17 13.46
N ALA A 153 -17.90 -9.10 12.74
CA ALA A 153 -17.74 -10.49 13.18
C ALA A 153 -16.51 -10.63 14.08
N ASP A 154 -16.52 -11.61 14.98
CA ASP A 154 -15.36 -11.94 15.80
C ASP A 154 -14.17 -12.36 14.91
N PRO A 155 -13.07 -11.58 14.89
CA PRO A 155 -11.94 -11.83 14.00
C PRO A 155 -11.24 -13.17 14.27
N LYS A 156 -11.40 -13.76 15.45
CA LYS A 156 -10.91 -15.11 15.74
C LYS A 156 -11.66 -16.17 14.93
N SER A 157 -12.97 -16.06 14.84
CA SER A 157 -13.83 -17.02 14.15
C SER A 157 -13.88 -16.80 12.63
N SER A 158 -13.64 -15.56 12.17
CA SER A 158 -13.68 -15.16 10.77
C SER A 158 -12.29 -15.04 10.12
N ALA A 159 -11.24 -15.55 10.77
CA ALA A 159 -9.87 -15.47 10.24
C ALA A 159 -9.70 -16.26 8.93
N PHE A 160 -8.92 -15.73 7.99
CA PHE A 160 -8.57 -16.43 6.75
C PHE A 160 -7.29 -17.23 6.84
N SER A 161 -7.20 -18.30 6.05
CA SER A 161 -6.08 -19.22 6.02
C SER A 161 -4.85 -18.61 5.33
N PRO A 162 -3.70 -18.46 6.03
CA PRO A 162 -2.46 -18.09 5.39
C PRO A 162 -1.92 -19.22 4.50
N SER A 163 -2.17 -20.49 4.84
CA SER A 163 -1.71 -21.64 4.04
C SER A 163 -2.49 -21.82 2.73
N TYR A 164 -3.79 -21.49 2.70
CA TYR A 164 -4.57 -21.47 1.45
C TYR A 164 -3.93 -20.51 0.45
N LEU A 165 -3.56 -19.31 0.91
CA LEU A 165 -2.91 -18.32 0.05
C LEU A 165 -1.46 -18.72 -0.26
N TYR A 166 -0.66 -19.02 0.76
CA TYR A 166 0.78 -19.28 0.63
C TYR A 166 1.09 -20.39 -0.38
N ASN A 167 0.34 -21.49 -0.32
CA ASN A 167 0.59 -22.65 -1.18
C ASN A 167 0.40 -22.34 -2.67
N GLN A 168 -0.35 -21.29 -3.01
CA GLN A 168 -0.58 -20.82 -4.37
C GLN A 168 0.44 -19.78 -4.85
N ILE A 169 1.11 -19.08 -3.93
CA ILE A 169 1.98 -17.93 -4.26
C ILE A 169 3.47 -18.15 -3.97
N LYS A 170 3.81 -19.24 -3.28
CA LYS A 170 5.20 -19.58 -2.92
C LYS A 170 6.14 -19.53 -4.13
N ILE A 171 7.41 -19.33 -3.86
CA ILE A 171 8.44 -19.47 -4.89
C ILE A 171 8.62 -20.96 -5.19
N ASP A 172 8.58 -21.33 -6.47
CA ASP A 172 8.77 -22.72 -6.88
C ASP A 172 10.19 -23.19 -6.52
N ASN A 173 10.30 -24.46 -6.11
CA ASN A 173 11.57 -25.08 -5.70
C ASN A 173 12.32 -24.34 -4.57
N SER A 174 11.58 -23.67 -3.68
CA SER A 174 12.14 -22.91 -2.55
C SER A 174 12.10 -23.64 -1.21
N ASP A 175 11.61 -24.88 -1.16
CA ASP A 175 11.35 -25.61 0.10
C ASP A 175 10.50 -24.80 1.10
N CYS A 176 9.42 -24.21 0.59
CA CYS A 176 8.49 -23.38 1.36
C CYS A 176 9.15 -22.11 1.93
N GLN A 177 10.03 -21.48 1.16
CA GLN A 177 10.70 -20.25 1.53
C GLN A 177 10.35 -19.09 0.59
N GLY A 178 9.40 -18.29 1.07
CA GLY A 178 9.16 -16.95 0.57
C GLY A 178 8.16 -16.80 -0.55
N SER A 179 7.76 -15.53 -0.76
CA SER A 179 6.86 -15.07 -1.81
C SER A 179 6.99 -13.54 -1.97
N TYR A 180 6.11 -12.94 -2.77
CA TYR A 180 6.05 -11.52 -3.08
C TYR A 180 4.68 -10.98 -2.67
N ILE A 181 4.62 -9.81 -2.04
CA ILE A 181 3.35 -9.22 -1.55
C ILE A 181 2.39 -8.99 -2.72
N PHE A 182 2.89 -8.55 -3.88
CA PHE A 182 2.08 -8.42 -5.10
C PHE A 182 1.33 -9.72 -5.48
N ARG A 183 1.99 -10.89 -5.40
CA ARG A 183 1.34 -12.17 -5.72
C ARG A 183 0.20 -12.49 -4.76
N ALA A 184 0.37 -12.15 -3.49
CA ALA A 184 -0.69 -12.29 -2.49
C ALA A 184 -1.89 -11.40 -2.82
N MET A 185 -1.64 -10.12 -3.11
CA MET A 185 -2.69 -9.17 -3.49
C MET A 185 -3.45 -9.61 -4.75
N ASP A 186 -2.73 -9.94 -5.82
CA ASP A 186 -3.32 -10.38 -7.10
C ASP A 186 -4.14 -11.68 -6.94
N THR A 187 -3.65 -12.64 -6.15
CA THR A 187 -4.36 -13.89 -5.87
C THR A 187 -5.64 -13.65 -5.06
N MET A 188 -5.58 -12.79 -4.03
CA MET A 188 -6.78 -12.44 -3.25
C MET A 188 -7.78 -11.64 -4.07
N LEU A 189 -7.33 -10.80 -5.01
CA LEU A 189 -8.21 -10.05 -5.91
C LEU A 189 -8.94 -10.98 -6.87
N LYS A 190 -8.24 -11.95 -7.47
CA LYS A 190 -8.82 -12.86 -8.48
C LYS A 190 -9.60 -14.03 -7.88
N GLY A 191 -9.06 -14.64 -6.83
CA GLY A 191 -9.53 -15.92 -6.29
C GLY A 191 -10.01 -15.87 -4.83
N GLY A 192 -9.80 -14.75 -4.14
CA GLY A 192 -10.21 -14.56 -2.76
C GLY A 192 -9.40 -15.35 -1.74
N ALA A 193 -9.98 -15.52 -0.55
CA ALA A 193 -9.35 -16.19 0.58
C ALA A 193 -10.32 -17.20 1.20
N LEU A 194 -9.78 -18.30 1.74
CA LEU A 194 -10.58 -19.33 2.38
C LEU A 194 -10.47 -19.21 3.91
N PRO A 195 -11.55 -19.38 4.69
CA PRO A 195 -11.48 -19.35 6.14
C PRO A 195 -10.45 -20.33 6.71
N PHE A 196 -9.78 -19.94 7.79
CA PHE A 196 -8.73 -20.71 8.46
C PHE A 196 -9.25 -22.10 8.88
N SER A 197 -10.50 -22.19 9.32
CA SER A 197 -11.16 -23.44 9.71
C SER A 197 -11.31 -24.46 8.58
N LYS A 198 -11.29 -24.02 7.31
CA LYS A 198 -11.41 -24.89 6.13
C LYS A 198 -10.07 -25.29 5.54
N PHE A 199 -9.02 -24.54 5.82
CA PHE A 199 -7.66 -24.82 5.34
C PHE A 199 -6.65 -24.50 6.44
N GLY A 200 -6.40 -25.47 7.32
CA GLY A 200 -5.51 -25.29 8.47
C GLY A 200 -4.07 -24.95 8.08
N TYR A 201 -3.35 -24.34 9.01
CA TYR A 201 -1.94 -24.00 8.85
C TYR A 201 -1.01 -25.08 9.39
N THR A 202 0.07 -25.33 8.67
CA THR A 202 1.25 -26.05 9.14
C THR A 202 2.48 -25.43 8.49
N ASP A 203 3.53 -25.21 9.28
CA ASP A 203 4.82 -24.73 8.78
C ASP A 203 5.69 -25.88 8.22
N GLN A 204 5.26 -27.13 8.41
CA GLN A 204 6.01 -28.33 8.03
C GLN A 204 5.90 -28.67 6.53
N ASN A 205 4.88 -28.17 5.83
CA ASN A 205 4.74 -28.34 4.39
C ASN A 205 3.94 -27.20 3.75
N CYS A 206 4.11 -27.05 2.43
CA CYS A 206 3.35 -26.09 1.61
C CYS A 206 2.89 -26.72 0.28
N SER A 207 2.84 -28.05 0.20
CA SER A 207 2.55 -28.78 -1.04
C SER A 207 1.05 -28.90 -1.33
N LYS A 208 0.19 -28.89 -0.31
CA LYS A 208 -1.26 -29.01 -0.46
C LYS A 208 -1.80 -27.85 -1.30
N GLN A 209 -2.21 -28.12 -2.54
CA GLN A 209 -2.91 -27.15 -3.37
C GLN A 209 -4.41 -27.13 -3.03
N PRO A 210 -5.08 -25.96 -3.11
CA PRO A 210 -6.52 -25.91 -2.93
C PRO A 210 -7.28 -26.65 -4.03
N THR A 211 -8.35 -27.36 -3.67
CA THR A 211 -9.24 -28.02 -4.62
C THR A 211 -10.08 -27.01 -5.41
N ALA A 212 -10.76 -27.47 -6.46
CA ALA A 212 -11.68 -26.62 -7.23
C ALA A 212 -12.83 -26.10 -6.34
N GLU A 213 -13.34 -26.94 -5.45
CA GLU A 213 -14.39 -26.60 -4.49
C GLU A 213 -13.90 -25.57 -3.46
N GLU A 214 -12.69 -25.74 -2.92
CA GLU A 214 -12.07 -24.77 -2.01
C GLU A 214 -11.88 -23.41 -2.69
N LYS A 215 -11.45 -23.39 -3.97
CA LYS A 215 -11.34 -22.15 -4.76
C LYS A 215 -12.70 -21.50 -5.00
N GLN A 216 -13.73 -22.28 -5.32
CA GLN A 216 -15.09 -21.76 -5.49
C GLN A 216 -15.62 -21.13 -4.21
N GLN A 217 -15.34 -21.73 -3.05
CA GLN A 217 -15.73 -21.21 -1.73
C GLN A 217 -14.97 -19.94 -1.33
N ALA A 218 -13.81 -19.67 -1.93
CA ALA A 218 -13.01 -18.49 -1.66
C ALA A 218 -13.46 -17.25 -2.47
N LEU A 219 -14.14 -17.44 -3.61
CA LEU A 219 -14.58 -16.35 -4.50
C LEU A 219 -15.43 -15.25 -3.83
N PRO A 220 -16.35 -15.55 -2.88
CA PRO A 220 -17.09 -14.52 -2.17
C PRO A 220 -16.20 -13.65 -1.27
N TYR A 221 -15.00 -14.13 -0.91
CA TYR A 221 -14.06 -13.45 -0.02
C TYR A 221 -12.92 -12.75 -0.79
N ARG A 222 -13.16 -12.39 -2.05
CA ARG A 222 -12.22 -11.54 -2.80
C ARG A 222 -12.01 -10.21 -2.08
N ILE A 223 -10.80 -9.66 -2.21
CA ILE A 223 -10.60 -8.24 -1.89
C ILE A 223 -11.26 -7.42 -2.99
N LYS A 224 -11.86 -6.29 -2.62
CA LYS A 224 -12.44 -5.33 -3.57
C LYS A 224 -11.38 -4.74 -4.49
N GLY A 225 -10.18 -4.53 -3.95
CA GLY A 225 -9.02 -4.04 -4.65
C GLY A 225 -7.86 -3.82 -3.67
N PHE A 226 -6.74 -3.35 -4.23
CA PHE A 226 -5.57 -2.97 -3.47
C PHE A 226 -4.81 -1.89 -4.24
N GLN A 227 -4.01 -1.10 -3.52
CA GLN A 227 -3.10 -0.14 -4.13
C GLN A 227 -1.73 -0.20 -3.51
N ARG A 228 -0.75 0.16 -4.32
CA ARG A 228 0.59 0.48 -3.87
C ARG A 228 0.62 1.88 -3.28
N LEU A 229 1.27 2.07 -2.14
CA LEU A 229 1.41 3.36 -1.45
C LEU A 229 2.83 3.89 -1.62
N THR A 230 3.06 4.63 -2.70
CA THR A 230 4.36 5.24 -3.03
C THR A 230 4.19 6.72 -3.34
N LEU A 231 5.23 7.52 -3.08
CA LEU A 231 5.21 8.97 -3.32
C LEU A 231 4.95 9.35 -4.79
N GLY A 232 5.26 8.45 -5.72
CA GLY A 232 4.97 8.58 -7.16
C GLY A 232 4.89 7.22 -7.86
N ALA A 233 4.48 7.24 -9.14
CA ALA A 233 4.31 6.02 -9.94
C ALA A 233 5.62 5.29 -10.26
N ASP A 234 6.74 6.03 -10.30
CA ASP A 234 8.08 5.51 -10.55
C ASP A 234 8.98 5.56 -9.30
N GLU A 235 8.41 5.88 -8.14
CA GLU A 235 9.12 5.86 -6.86
C GLU A 235 8.91 4.55 -6.09
N GLN A 236 9.90 4.19 -5.28
CA GLN A 236 9.88 3.01 -4.41
C GLN A 236 9.69 3.36 -2.94
N ARG A 237 9.83 4.64 -2.57
CA ARG A 237 9.63 5.09 -1.19
C ARG A 237 8.15 5.11 -0.85
N THR A 238 7.81 4.60 0.33
CA THR A 238 6.43 4.53 0.81
C THR A 238 5.87 5.91 1.13
N ASP A 239 4.61 6.14 0.79
CA ASP A 239 3.91 7.38 1.15
C ASP A 239 3.19 7.24 2.50
N MET A 240 3.83 7.75 3.56
CA MET A 240 3.27 7.67 4.92
C MET A 240 1.99 8.49 5.10
N LEU A 241 1.79 9.56 4.34
CA LEU A 241 0.54 10.34 4.41
C LEU A 241 -0.61 9.51 3.82
N ALA A 242 -0.40 8.93 2.64
CA ALA A 242 -1.37 8.02 2.04
C ALA A 242 -1.66 6.81 2.93
N MET A 243 -0.65 6.28 3.64
CA MET A 243 -0.86 5.23 4.64
C MET A 243 -1.80 5.66 5.77
N LYS A 244 -1.63 6.85 6.35
CA LYS A 244 -2.53 7.36 7.40
C LYS A 244 -3.96 7.56 6.87
N GLN A 245 -4.10 8.12 5.67
CA GLN A 245 -5.38 8.28 4.98
C GLN A 245 -6.11 6.93 4.86
N GLN A 246 -5.41 5.89 4.39
CA GLN A 246 -5.96 4.54 4.25
C GLN A 246 -6.38 3.93 5.61
N LEU A 247 -5.51 4.01 6.62
CA LEU A 247 -5.80 3.48 7.96
C LEU A 247 -7.02 4.16 8.60
N SER A 248 -7.14 5.48 8.46
CA SER A 248 -8.27 6.25 8.98
C SER A 248 -9.62 5.79 8.41
N GLN A 249 -9.62 5.20 7.21
CA GLN A 249 -10.80 4.71 6.51
C GLN A 249 -11.03 3.21 6.68
N GLY A 250 -10.25 2.53 7.52
CA GLY A 250 -10.42 1.10 7.75
C GLY A 250 -9.64 0.18 6.83
N SER A 251 -8.72 0.72 6.02
CA SER A 251 -7.86 -0.03 5.10
C SER A 251 -6.58 -0.46 5.84
N PRO A 252 -6.39 -1.76 6.15
CA PRO A 252 -5.12 -2.24 6.68
C PRO A 252 -4.04 -2.22 5.58
N ILE A 253 -2.78 -2.09 6.00
CA ILE A 253 -1.67 -1.93 5.05
C ILE A 253 -0.69 -3.08 5.22
N VAL A 254 -0.51 -3.88 4.17
CA VAL A 254 0.52 -4.92 4.14
C VAL A 254 1.83 -4.27 3.75
N ILE A 255 2.84 -4.41 4.61
CA ILE A 255 4.15 -3.80 4.42
C ILE A 255 5.22 -4.87 4.22
N GLY A 256 6.24 -4.51 3.44
CA GLY A 256 7.51 -5.22 3.36
C GLY A 256 8.60 -4.40 4.03
N MET A 257 9.33 -4.99 4.96
CA MET A 257 10.46 -4.38 5.66
C MET A 257 11.70 -5.25 5.60
N MET A 258 12.88 -4.61 5.62
CA MET A 258 14.12 -5.30 5.96
C MET A 258 14.21 -5.41 7.48
N VAL A 259 14.24 -6.64 8.01
CA VAL A 259 14.29 -6.88 9.46
C VAL A 259 15.42 -7.85 9.83
N GLY A 260 15.95 -7.69 11.03
CA GLY A 260 17.05 -8.47 11.56
C GLY A 260 17.41 -8.01 12.98
N GLY A 261 18.59 -8.40 13.45
CA GLY A 261 19.18 -7.88 14.69
C GLY A 261 18.22 -7.81 15.88
N THR A 262 18.05 -6.61 16.46
CA THR A 262 17.21 -6.40 17.64
C THR A 262 15.71 -6.54 17.34
N PHE A 263 15.26 -6.33 16.10
CA PHE A 263 13.86 -6.56 15.73
C PHE A 263 13.46 -8.03 15.91
N MET A 264 14.36 -8.93 15.52
CA MET A 264 14.13 -10.36 15.67
C MET A 264 14.38 -10.81 17.12
N ARG A 265 15.46 -10.38 17.77
CA ARG A 265 15.91 -10.99 19.03
C ARG A 265 15.60 -10.19 20.30
N GLY A 266 15.21 -8.93 20.18
CA GLY A 266 15.07 -8.00 21.30
C GLY A 266 13.65 -7.50 21.53
N MET A 267 12.66 -8.02 20.80
CA MET A 267 11.29 -7.53 20.83
C MET A 267 10.36 -8.29 21.79
N GLU A 268 10.81 -9.36 22.44
CA GLU A 268 9.95 -10.12 23.36
C GLU A 268 9.40 -9.20 24.48
N GLY A 269 8.07 -9.11 24.56
CA GLY A 269 7.36 -8.23 25.50
C GLY A 269 7.52 -6.73 25.26
N GLN A 270 8.18 -6.30 24.18
CA GLN A 270 8.45 -4.87 23.91
C GLN A 270 7.34 -4.22 23.09
N ASP A 271 6.83 -3.08 23.57
CA ASP A 271 5.80 -2.30 22.85
C ASP A 271 6.36 -1.53 21.64
N VAL A 272 7.65 -1.25 21.61
CA VAL A 272 8.28 -0.35 20.63
C VAL A 272 9.58 -0.96 20.15
N TRP A 273 9.83 -0.90 18.84
CA TRP A 273 11.15 -1.21 18.32
C TRP A 273 12.04 0.05 18.28
N ILE A 274 13.15 -0.01 19.02
CA ILE A 274 14.19 1.02 19.00
C ILE A 274 15.45 0.39 18.38
N PRO A 275 15.74 0.65 17.08
CA PRO A 275 16.89 0.08 16.40
C PRO A 275 18.20 0.63 16.99
N THR A 276 19.21 -0.23 17.05
CA THR A 276 20.60 0.15 17.36
C THR A 276 21.33 0.59 16.09
N ASP A 277 22.51 1.22 16.25
CA ASP A 277 23.37 1.56 15.10
C ASP A 277 23.67 0.35 14.20
N ALA A 278 23.84 -0.84 14.79
CA ALA A 278 24.08 -2.07 14.05
C ALA A 278 22.85 -2.50 13.21
N ASP A 279 21.65 -2.20 13.67
CA ASP A 279 20.42 -2.50 12.92
C ASP A 279 20.30 -1.61 11.68
N TYR A 280 20.73 -0.34 11.77
CA TYR A 280 20.78 0.57 10.61
C TYR A 280 21.76 0.11 9.53
N GLU A 281 22.78 -0.67 9.88
CA GLU A 281 23.67 -1.29 8.87
C GLU A 281 23.02 -2.45 8.11
N GLN A 282 21.89 -2.98 8.61
CA GLN A 282 21.09 -4.06 8.00
C GLN A 282 21.89 -5.33 7.62
N ARG A 283 23.01 -5.58 8.31
CA ARG A 283 23.85 -6.75 8.01
C ARG A 283 23.12 -8.03 8.38
N GLY A 284 22.88 -8.88 7.39
CA GLY A 284 22.18 -10.16 7.57
C GLY A 284 20.67 -10.02 7.74
N PHE A 285 20.09 -8.85 7.41
CA PHE A 285 18.65 -8.65 7.45
C PHE A 285 17.97 -9.39 6.30
N GLY A 286 16.74 -9.84 6.54
CA GLY A 286 15.87 -10.49 5.55
C GLY A 286 14.62 -9.67 5.28
N GLY A 287 13.99 -9.89 4.13
CA GLY A 287 12.69 -9.29 3.81
C GLY A 287 11.58 -9.97 4.58
N HIS A 288 10.78 -9.18 5.31
CA HIS A 288 9.66 -9.67 6.11
C HIS A 288 8.40 -8.87 5.85
N ALA A 289 7.27 -9.56 5.82
CA ALA A 289 5.97 -8.96 5.58
C ALA A 289 5.13 -8.94 6.85
N MET A 290 4.52 -7.78 7.13
CA MET A 290 3.69 -7.52 8.32
C MET A 290 2.51 -6.65 7.93
N CYS A 291 1.58 -6.43 8.85
CA CYS A 291 0.42 -5.57 8.60
C CYS A 291 0.44 -4.35 9.52
N VAL A 292 0.41 -3.14 8.98
CA VAL A 292 0.15 -1.92 9.74
C VAL A 292 -1.34 -1.87 10.02
N VAL A 293 -1.67 -1.71 11.30
CA VAL A 293 -3.05 -1.76 11.80
C VAL A 293 -3.48 -0.47 12.45
N GLY A 294 -2.59 0.51 12.59
CA GLY A 294 -2.94 1.81 13.15
C GLY A 294 -1.81 2.81 13.11
N TYR A 295 -2.13 4.04 13.48
CA TYR A 295 -1.18 5.11 13.70
C TYR A 295 -1.63 6.00 14.86
N ASP A 296 -0.67 6.65 15.49
CA ASP A 296 -0.90 7.66 16.52
C ASP A 296 0.19 8.72 16.39
N ASP A 297 -0.22 9.93 16.01
CA ASP A 297 0.68 11.07 15.78
C ASP A 297 1.39 11.54 17.05
N TYR A 298 0.92 11.11 18.23
CA TYR A 298 1.47 11.50 19.53
C TYR A 298 2.04 10.34 20.35
N LYS A 299 2.12 9.12 19.81
CA LYS A 299 2.64 7.93 20.54
C LYS A 299 4.05 8.15 21.10
N PHE A 300 4.85 8.99 20.43
CA PHE A 300 6.23 9.34 20.78
C PHE A 300 6.44 10.87 20.84
N GLY A 301 5.53 11.59 21.49
CA GLY A 301 5.47 13.06 21.41
C GLY A 301 5.19 13.49 19.96
N ASP A 302 5.81 14.58 19.51
CA ASP A 302 5.58 15.12 18.15
C ASP A 302 6.13 14.24 17.01
N THR A 303 6.70 13.06 17.33
CA THR A 303 7.21 12.12 16.32
C THR A 303 6.13 11.19 15.79
N GLY A 304 5.21 10.73 16.64
CA GLY A 304 4.21 9.71 16.28
C GLY A 304 4.78 8.38 15.76
N GLY A 305 3.89 7.43 15.47
CA GLY A 305 4.29 6.12 14.97
C GLY A 305 3.19 5.30 14.31
N PHE A 306 3.59 4.20 13.69
CA PHE A 306 2.72 3.15 13.15
C PHE A 306 2.72 1.94 14.08
N GLN A 307 1.56 1.32 14.27
CA GLN A 307 1.42 0.04 14.97
C GLN A 307 1.36 -1.08 13.95
N ILE A 308 2.18 -2.11 14.12
CA ILE A 308 2.25 -3.28 13.26
C ILE A 308 1.78 -4.54 13.98
N MET A 309 1.12 -5.43 13.24
CA MET A 309 0.82 -6.79 13.61
C MET A 309 1.80 -7.74 12.92
N ASN A 310 2.47 -8.57 13.71
CA ASN A 310 3.42 -9.56 13.25
C ASN A 310 2.82 -10.98 13.29
N SER A 311 3.58 -11.96 12.79
CA SER A 311 3.19 -13.38 12.69
C SER A 311 4.21 -14.31 13.35
N TRP A 312 4.80 -13.86 14.46
CA TRP A 312 5.81 -14.57 15.24
C TRP A 312 5.31 -14.98 16.63
N GLY A 313 3.99 -15.06 16.80
CA GLY A 313 3.34 -15.37 18.07
C GLY A 313 3.11 -14.15 18.97
N PRO A 314 2.29 -14.31 20.02
CA PRO A 314 1.95 -13.22 20.93
C PRO A 314 3.10 -12.77 21.85
N GLU A 315 4.13 -13.59 22.03
CA GLU A 315 5.30 -13.30 22.87
C GLU A 315 6.23 -12.29 22.21
N TRP A 316 6.28 -12.27 20.88
CA TRP A 316 7.01 -11.24 20.15
C TRP A 316 6.28 -9.90 20.25
N GLY A 317 7.02 -8.83 20.50
CA GLY A 317 6.43 -7.51 20.73
C GLY A 317 5.56 -7.48 21.99
N ASN A 318 4.62 -6.56 22.00
CA ASN A 318 3.53 -6.52 22.98
C ASN A 318 2.33 -7.25 22.39
N ASN A 319 2.15 -8.53 22.76
CA ASN A 319 1.04 -9.37 22.30
C ASN A 319 1.00 -9.56 20.77
N GLY A 320 2.17 -9.72 20.14
CA GLY A 320 2.35 -9.85 18.69
C GLY A 320 2.25 -8.53 17.92
N LEU A 321 2.16 -7.40 18.63
CA LEU A 321 2.12 -6.06 18.08
C LEU A 321 3.37 -5.27 18.47
N ALA A 322 3.74 -4.28 17.68
CA ALA A 322 4.79 -3.33 18.04
C ALA A 322 4.54 -1.96 17.40
N TRP A 323 5.05 -0.91 18.03
CA TRP A 323 5.08 0.42 17.48
C TRP A 323 6.43 0.74 16.87
N LEU A 324 6.39 1.41 15.71
CA LEU A 324 7.56 1.95 15.03
C LEU A 324 7.39 3.47 14.92
N PRO A 325 8.33 4.28 15.47
CA PRO A 325 8.36 5.71 15.20
C PRO A 325 8.41 6.00 13.70
N TYR A 326 7.75 7.04 13.20
CA TYR A 326 7.71 7.31 11.75
C TYR A 326 9.08 7.36 11.07
N PRO A 327 10.15 7.96 11.63
CA PRO A 327 11.47 7.94 11.02
C PRO A 327 12.09 6.53 10.93
N VAL A 328 11.79 5.67 11.91
CA VAL A 328 12.24 4.27 11.88
C VAL A 328 11.49 3.51 10.78
N PHE A 329 10.16 3.68 10.73
CA PHE A 329 9.35 3.07 9.69
C PHE A 329 9.81 3.44 8.28
N ASP A 330 9.97 4.74 8.00
CA ASP A 330 10.40 5.27 6.69
C ASP A 330 11.76 4.71 6.24
N TYR A 331 12.67 4.45 7.19
CA TYR A 331 13.99 3.90 6.87
C TYR A 331 13.95 2.41 6.48
N PHE A 332 13.20 1.59 7.25
CA PHE A 332 13.22 0.13 7.11
C PHE A 332 12.14 -0.42 6.16
N ALA A 333 11.06 0.32 5.93
CA ALA A 333 10.03 -0.04 4.96
C ALA A 333 10.58 -0.01 3.52
N LYS A 334 10.05 -0.92 2.70
CA LYS A 334 10.41 -1.10 1.28
C LYS A 334 9.20 -1.16 0.38
N GLU A 335 8.12 -1.78 0.84
CA GLU A 335 6.87 -1.92 0.09
C GLU A 335 5.69 -1.65 1.02
N ALA A 336 4.62 -1.04 0.50
CA ALA A 336 3.37 -0.84 1.22
C ALA A 336 2.17 -0.99 0.29
N TYR A 337 1.20 -1.80 0.72
CA TYR A 337 -0.01 -2.12 -0.02
C TYR A 337 -1.25 -1.94 0.85
N ALA A 338 -2.12 -1.00 0.49
CA ALA A 338 -3.41 -0.86 1.16
C ALA A 338 -4.41 -1.89 0.60
N VAL A 339 -5.15 -2.56 1.47
CA VAL A 339 -6.23 -3.48 1.07
C VAL A 339 -7.57 -2.78 1.32
N TYR A 340 -8.39 -2.62 0.28
CA TYR A 340 -9.59 -1.79 0.41
C TYR A 340 -10.58 -2.28 1.45
N PRO A 341 -11.16 -1.34 2.22
CA PRO A 341 -12.20 -1.66 3.18
C PRO A 341 -13.46 -2.17 2.45
N GLN A 342 -14.32 -2.86 3.20
CA GLN A 342 -15.58 -3.46 2.74
C GLN A 342 -16.63 -3.32 3.86
N GLY A 343 -17.91 -3.53 3.54
CA GLY A 343 -19.03 -3.60 4.48
C GLY A 343 -19.91 -2.35 4.56
N GLU A 344 -20.85 -2.37 5.49
CA GLU A 344 -21.84 -1.29 5.68
C GLU A 344 -21.15 0.07 5.92
N GLY A 345 -21.67 1.12 5.27
CA GLY A 345 -21.10 2.46 5.26
C GLY A 345 -19.90 2.67 4.31
N VAL A 346 -19.21 1.61 3.89
CA VAL A 346 -18.16 1.64 2.85
C VAL A 346 -18.72 1.23 1.50
N ASP A 347 -19.53 0.17 1.47
CA ASP A 347 -20.22 -0.34 0.28
C ASP A 347 -21.65 0.23 0.13
N GLU A 348 -22.11 1.04 1.10
CA GLU A 348 -23.36 1.78 0.95
C GLU A 348 -23.19 2.87 -0.10
N LYS A 349 -23.72 2.62 -1.29
CA LYS A 349 -23.81 3.65 -2.34
C LYS A 349 -24.65 4.80 -1.79
N PRO A 350 -24.15 6.05 -1.82
CA PRO A 350 -24.96 7.17 -1.40
C PRO A 350 -26.21 7.24 -2.29
N THR A 351 -27.32 7.74 -1.76
CA THR A 351 -28.52 7.97 -2.57
C THR A 351 -28.33 9.09 -3.60
N VAL A 352 -27.36 9.97 -3.34
CA VAL A 352 -26.94 11.08 -4.18
C VAL A 352 -25.44 11.03 -4.40
N MET A 353 -25.02 10.96 -5.66
CA MET A 353 -23.64 11.20 -6.03
C MET A 353 -23.43 12.71 -6.05
N ASP A 354 -22.50 13.24 -5.25
CA ASP A 354 -22.18 14.67 -5.20
C ASP A 354 -20.67 14.85 -5.34
N ILE A 355 -20.28 15.53 -6.40
CA ILE A 355 -18.88 15.67 -6.79
C ILE A 355 -18.58 17.12 -7.11
N GLN A 356 -17.47 17.61 -6.55
CA GLN A 356 -16.95 18.93 -6.83
C GLN A 356 -15.65 18.86 -7.63
N PHE A 357 -15.53 19.71 -8.64
CA PHE A 357 -14.38 19.82 -9.53
C PHE A 357 -13.82 21.24 -9.53
N GLY A 358 -12.52 21.38 -9.35
CA GLY A 358 -11.78 22.62 -9.53
C GLY A 358 -10.62 22.42 -10.49
N PHE A 359 -10.08 23.53 -11.01
CA PHE A 359 -8.90 23.53 -11.86
C PHE A 359 -7.92 24.52 -11.27
N ILE A 360 -6.91 24.02 -10.56
CA ILE A 360 -5.95 24.87 -9.87
C ILE A 360 -4.83 25.21 -10.86
N ASP A 361 -4.74 26.49 -11.21
CA ASP A 361 -3.63 27.02 -11.99
C ASP A 361 -2.33 26.95 -11.18
N ASN A 362 -1.28 26.35 -11.76
CA ASN A 362 -0.04 26.08 -11.05
C ASN A 362 0.73 27.34 -10.67
N ALA A 363 0.61 28.43 -11.44
CA ALA A 363 1.34 29.66 -11.21
C ALA A 363 0.68 30.49 -10.10
N THR A 364 -0.64 30.59 -10.11
CA THR A 364 -1.41 31.41 -9.17
C THR A 364 -1.86 30.65 -7.93
N LYS A 365 -1.87 29.31 -7.98
CA LYS A 365 -2.42 28.40 -6.96
C LYS A 365 -3.90 28.67 -6.65
N LYS A 366 -4.64 29.21 -7.62
CA LYS A 366 -6.06 29.53 -7.51
C LYS A 366 -6.87 28.71 -8.52
N ASN A 367 -8.13 28.48 -8.20
CA ASN A 367 -9.05 27.86 -9.12
C ASN A 367 -9.30 28.77 -10.33
N ILE A 368 -9.30 28.18 -11.53
CA ILE A 368 -9.76 28.79 -12.78
C ILE A 368 -11.29 28.84 -12.69
N PRO A 369 -11.92 30.02 -12.67
CA PRO A 369 -13.37 30.09 -12.48
C PRO A 369 -14.10 29.64 -13.75
N LEU A 370 -15.17 28.86 -13.55
CA LEU A 370 -15.95 28.23 -14.62
C LEU A 370 -17.42 28.65 -14.51
N ARG A 371 -18.09 28.75 -15.65
CA ARG A 371 -19.54 28.98 -15.75
C ARG A 371 -20.21 27.91 -16.59
N ASN A 372 -21.39 27.44 -16.20
CA ASN A 372 -22.19 26.52 -17.01
C ASN A 372 -22.75 27.27 -18.22
N ILE A 373 -22.52 26.76 -19.43
CA ILE A 373 -23.01 27.36 -20.68
C ILE A 373 -24.13 26.55 -21.34
N GLY A 374 -24.50 25.40 -20.76
CA GLY A 374 -25.57 24.54 -21.23
C GLY A 374 -25.28 23.08 -20.93
N GLY A 375 -26.29 22.36 -20.42
CA GLY A 375 -26.18 20.93 -20.11
C GLY A 375 -25.00 20.64 -19.18
N ASN A 376 -24.12 19.75 -19.62
CA ASN A 376 -22.90 19.37 -18.91
C ASN A 376 -21.65 20.15 -19.37
N VAL A 377 -21.81 21.23 -20.14
CA VAL A 377 -20.68 22.00 -20.69
C VAL A 377 -20.43 23.26 -19.85
N PHE A 378 -19.18 23.47 -19.47
CA PHE A 378 -18.73 24.63 -18.73
C PHE A 378 -17.59 25.32 -19.46
N ARG A 379 -17.49 26.64 -19.26
CA ARG A 379 -16.45 27.47 -19.89
C ARG A 379 -15.72 28.31 -18.87
N SER A 380 -14.41 28.49 -19.05
CA SER A 380 -13.62 29.46 -18.30
C SER A 380 -14.21 30.86 -18.40
N THR A 381 -14.35 31.56 -17.26
CA THR A 381 -14.87 32.93 -17.27
C THR A 381 -13.88 33.94 -17.83
N THR A 382 -12.59 33.61 -17.77
CA THR A 382 -11.48 34.40 -18.30
C THR A 382 -10.53 33.48 -19.06
N PRO A 383 -9.97 33.92 -20.20
CA PRO A 383 -9.02 33.09 -20.92
C PRO A 383 -7.76 32.81 -20.10
N ILE A 384 -7.32 31.55 -20.09
CA ILE A 384 -6.05 31.12 -19.52
C ILE A 384 -4.90 31.48 -20.46
N ALA A 385 -3.68 31.58 -19.93
CA ALA A 385 -2.51 31.79 -20.77
C ALA A 385 -2.21 30.53 -21.61
N LYS A 386 -1.76 30.73 -22.84
CA LYS A 386 -1.10 29.66 -23.59
C LYS A 386 0.12 29.13 -22.82
N GLY A 387 0.27 27.82 -22.77
CA GLY A 387 1.30 27.15 -21.96
C GLY A 387 0.95 27.04 -20.47
N ALA A 388 -0.22 27.52 -20.02
CA ALA A 388 -0.61 27.42 -18.62
C ALA A 388 -0.73 25.95 -18.19
N GLU A 389 -0.21 25.67 -17.00
CA GLU A 389 -0.24 24.36 -16.38
C GLU A 389 -1.18 24.37 -15.18
N PHE A 390 -1.99 23.33 -15.04
CA PHE A 390 -2.99 23.24 -13.99
C PHE A 390 -3.23 21.80 -13.55
N LYS A 391 -3.87 21.67 -12.38
CA LYS A 391 -4.27 20.42 -11.75
C LYS A 391 -5.79 20.38 -11.62
N ILE A 392 -6.36 19.19 -11.63
CA ILE A 392 -7.76 18.94 -11.34
C ILE A 392 -7.88 18.68 -9.84
N GLU A 393 -8.71 19.50 -9.19
CA GLU A 393 -9.18 19.28 -7.84
C GLU A 393 -10.48 18.49 -7.90
N VAL A 394 -10.56 17.33 -7.25
CA VAL A 394 -11.80 16.53 -7.21
C VAL A 394 -12.14 16.15 -5.79
N THR A 395 -13.35 16.51 -5.36
CA THR A 395 -13.92 16.09 -4.08
C THR A 395 -15.10 15.18 -4.35
N ASN A 396 -15.01 13.92 -3.94
CA ASN A 396 -16.09 12.94 -4.06
C ASN A 396 -16.63 12.55 -2.69
N ASN A 397 -17.96 12.43 -2.59
CA ASN A 397 -18.66 11.97 -1.39
C ASN A 397 -18.84 10.45 -1.32
N ALA A 398 -18.50 9.73 -2.40
CA ALA A 398 -18.54 8.28 -2.47
C ALA A 398 -17.50 7.75 -3.43
N GLU A 399 -17.18 6.47 -3.28
CA GLU A 399 -16.31 5.76 -4.20
C GLU A 399 -16.77 5.91 -5.65
N CYS A 400 -15.82 6.19 -6.52
CA CYS A 400 -16.08 6.34 -7.93
C CYS A 400 -14.84 6.02 -8.75
N TYR A 401 -14.98 6.03 -10.06
CA TYR A 401 -13.87 5.98 -11.00
C TYR A 401 -13.86 7.27 -11.79
N THR A 402 -12.72 7.93 -11.87
CA THR A 402 -12.54 9.16 -12.62
C THR A 402 -11.76 8.88 -13.90
N TYR A 403 -12.25 9.40 -15.01
CA TYR A 403 -11.58 9.37 -16.31
C TYR A 403 -11.55 10.78 -16.88
N VAL A 404 -10.46 11.12 -17.56
CA VAL A 404 -10.36 12.40 -18.26
C VAL A 404 -10.06 12.13 -19.72
N PHE A 405 -10.82 12.76 -20.61
CA PHE A 405 -10.63 12.68 -22.05
C PHE A 405 -10.37 14.09 -22.60
N GLY A 406 -9.47 14.21 -23.55
CA GLY A 406 -9.26 15.45 -24.30
C GLY A 406 -9.79 15.33 -25.72
N GLN A 407 -9.92 16.48 -26.39
CA GLN A 407 -10.33 16.56 -27.78
C GLN A 407 -9.36 17.42 -28.59
N GLU A 408 -8.83 16.85 -29.68
CA GLU A 408 -8.03 17.54 -30.70
C GLU A 408 -8.85 18.58 -31.47
N VAL A 409 -8.16 19.51 -32.15
CA VAL A 409 -8.80 20.55 -32.98
C VAL A 409 -9.64 19.97 -34.12
N ASP A 410 -9.29 18.77 -34.60
CA ASP A 410 -10.04 18.04 -35.63
C ASP A 410 -11.17 17.17 -35.05
N GLY A 411 -11.43 17.25 -33.74
CA GLY A 411 -12.49 16.54 -33.06
C GLY A 411 -12.12 15.13 -32.56
N ARG A 412 -10.92 14.61 -32.88
CA ARG A 412 -10.46 13.30 -32.36
C ARG A 412 -10.28 13.34 -30.85
N THR A 413 -10.71 12.28 -30.16
CA THR A 413 -10.59 12.16 -28.71
C THR A 413 -9.37 11.34 -28.28
N TYR A 414 -8.86 11.60 -27.09
CA TYR A 414 -7.78 10.84 -26.49
C TYR A 414 -7.94 10.79 -24.96
N VAL A 415 -7.26 9.83 -24.33
CA VAL A 415 -7.27 9.66 -22.87
C VAL A 415 -6.24 10.60 -22.25
N LEU A 416 -6.67 11.40 -21.28
CA LEU A 416 -5.83 12.21 -20.41
C LEU A 416 -5.63 11.56 -19.04
N PHE A 417 -6.64 10.90 -18.48
CA PHE A 417 -6.52 10.15 -17.23
C PHE A 417 -7.35 8.86 -17.31
N PRO A 418 -6.78 7.69 -16.95
CA PRO A 418 -5.40 7.48 -16.48
C PRO A 418 -4.32 7.80 -17.54
N TYR A 419 -3.25 8.51 -17.15
CA TYR A 419 -2.18 8.94 -18.07
C TYR A 419 -1.04 7.92 -18.23
N THR A 420 -0.99 6.90 -17.38
CA THR A 420 -0.18 5.70 -17.60
C THR A 420 -0.95 4.45 -17.16
N PRO A 421 -0.61 3.25 -17.66
CA PRO A 421 -1.22 1.99 -17.20
C PRO A 421 -1.00 1.70 -15.70
N LYS A 422 -0.11 2.44 -15.02
CA LYS A 422 0.12 2.31 -13.58
C LYS A 422 -0.88 3.11 -12.75
N HIS A 423 -1.53 4.12 -13.31
CA HIS A 423 -2.46 4.97 -12.57
C HIS A 423 -3.85 4.34 -12.58
N SER A 424 -4.43 4.15 -11.41
CA SER A 424 -5.79 3.66 -11.31
C SER A 424 -6.79 4.79 -11.51
N PRO A 425 -7.89 4.57 -12.25
CA PRO A 425 -9.01 5.49 -12.28
C PRO A 425 -9.83 5.46 -10.97
N TYR A 426 -9.62 4.48 -10.09
CA TYR A 426 -10.43 4.32 -8.89
C TYR A 426 -10.14 5.42 -7.86
N CYS A 427 -11.16 6.17 -7.49
CA CYS A 427 -11.16 7.19 -6.45
C CYS A 427 -11.95 6.64 -5.23
N GLY A 428 -11.43 5.57 -4.63
CA GLY A 428 -12.14 4.79 -3.60
C GLY A 428 -12.34 5.46 -2.25
N ILE A 429 -11.44 6.37 -1.85
CA ILE A 429 -11.55 7.11 -0.59
C ILE A 429 -12.30 8.44 -0.78
N THR A 430 -13.19 8.81 0.12
CA THR A 430 -13.89 10.11 0.04
C THR A 430 -12.95 11.24 0.46
N GLY A 431 -13.14 12.43 -0.11
CA GLY A 431 -12.28 13.58 0.14
C GLY A 431 -11.76 14.24 -1.13
N THR A 432 -10.90 15.24 -0.94
CA THR A 432 -10.36 16.06 -2.02
C THR A 432 -9.04 15.48 -2.53
N ARG A 433 -8.91 15.31 -3.85
CA ARG A 433 -7.68 14.96 -4.56
C ARG A 433 -7.22 16.13 -5.39
N LEU A 434 -5.91 16.21 -5.57
CA LEU A 434 -5.30 17.08 -6.55
C LEU A 434 -4.53 16.18 -7.51
N PHE A 435 -5.00 16.07 -8.74
CA PHE A 435 -4.39 15.22 -9.75
C PHE A 435 -4.17 16.00 -11.05
N PRO A 436 -3.26 15.58 -11.92
CA PRO A 436 -2.28 14.51 -11.72
C PRO A 436 -1.25 14.87 -10.64
N ASN A 437 -0.71 13.90 -9.90
CA ASN A 437 0.25 14.18 -8.83
C ASN A 437 1.60 14.66 -9.37
N ASP A 438 2.27 13.82 -10.18
CA ASP A 438 3.61 14.02 -10.74
C ASP A 438 3.62 14.68 -12.15
N TYR A 439 2.43 14.97 -12.68
CA TYR A 439 2.23 15.65 -13.97
C TYR A 439 1.24 16.79 -13.85
N SER A 440 1.27 17.72 -14.79
CA SER A 440 0.28 18.77 -14.94
C SER A 440 -0.43 18.67 -16.28
N LEU A 441 -1.68 19.14 -16.30
CA LEU A 441 -2.39 19.40 -17.54
C LEU A 441 -1.88 20.73 -18.08
N LYS A 442 -1.41 20.74 -19.33
CA LYS A 442 -0.89 21.93 -20.01
C LYS A 442 -1.79 22.30 -21.16
N ALA A 443 -2.31 23.52 -21.14
CA ALA A 443 -2.92 24.14 -22.31
C ALA A 443 -1.80 24.56 -23.26
N ASP A 444 -1.88 24.19 -24.54
CA ASP A 444 -0.83 24.54 -25.49
C ASP A 444 -1.05 25.88 -26.20
N ASP A 445 -0.18 26.16 -27.16
CA ASP A 445 -0.09 27.43 -27.86
C ASP A 445 -0.98 27.54 -29.11
N GLU A 446 -1.71 26.50 -29.47
CA GLU A 446 -2.46 26.42 -30.72
C GLU A 446 -3.98 26.58 -30.52
N GLY A 447 -4.66 27.26 -31.44
CA GLY A 447 -6.09 27.54 -31.30
C GLY A 447 -6.40 28.55 -30.19
N THR A 448 -7.69 28.70 -29.89
CA THR A 448 -8.21 29.67 -28.90
C THR A 448 -9.08 29.03 -27.82
N VAL A 449 -9.41 27.74 -27.95
CA VAL A 449 -10.21 26.98 -26.98
C VAL A 449 -9.69 25.55 -26.94
N ASP A 450 -9.42 25.05 -25.73
CA ASP A 450 -9.16 23.63 -25.48
C ASP A 450 -10.39 22.96 -24.86
N VAL A 451 -10.64 21.71 -25.24
CA VAL A 451 -11.80 20.94 -24.78
C VAL A 451 -11.34 19.66 -24.09
N MET A 452 -11.87 19.41 -22.89
CA MET A 452 -11.69 18.17 -22.15
C MET A 452 -12.99 17.75 -21.46
N ALA A 453 -13.11 16.49 -21.09
CA ALA A 453 -14.22 15.98 -20.31
C ALA A 453 -13.71 15.19 -19.11
N ILE A 454 -14.40 15.35 -17.99
CA ILE A 454 -14.27 14.49 -16.82
C ILE A 454 -15.49 13.59 -16.77
N LEU A 455 -15.25 12.29 -16.80
CA LEU A 455 -16.25 11.25 -16.65
C LEU A 455 -16.05 10.57 -15.31
N ILE A 456 -17.11 10.56 -14.50
CA ILE A 456 -17.17 9.80 -13.27
C ILE A 456 -18.11 8.62 -13.42
N THR A 457 -17.72 7.46 -12.94
CA THR A 457 -18.58 6.28 -12.92
C THR A 457 -18.62 5.61 -11.55
N ASN A 458 -19.71 4.90 -11.26
CA ASN A 458 -19.87 4.12 -10.03
C ASN A 458 -19.37 2.67 -10.16
N GLN A 459 -18.86 2.29 -11.33
CA GLN A 459 -18.32 0.98 -11.70
C GLN A 459 -17.15 1.18 -12.67
N PRO A 460 -16.15 0.27 -12.72
CA PRO A 460 -15.01 0.43 -13.61
C PRO A 460 -15.43 0.31 -15.07
N PHE A 461 -14.97 1.24 -15.92
CA PHE A 461 -15.18 1.24 -17.36
C PHE A 461 -13.88 0.90 -18.10
N ASP A 462 -14.01 0.22 -19.24
CA ASP A 462 -12.92 -0.01 -20.19
C ASP A 462 -12.65 1.27 -20.98
N TYR A 463 -11.90 2.19 -20.36
CA TYR A 463 -11.67 3.54 -20.89
C TYR A 463 -10.96 3.58 -22.27
N PRO A 464 -10.06 2.63 -22.64
CA PRO A 464 -9.56 2.55 -24.01
C PRO A 464 -10.67 2.27 -25.01
N LYS A 465 -11.53 1.27 -24.75
CA LYS A 465 -12.68 0.97 -25.62
C LYS A 465 -13.69 2.12 -25.69
N LEU A 466 -13.89 2.81 -24.56
CA LEU A 466 -14.74 3.99 -24.53
C LEU A 466 -14.19 5.10 -25.44
N ASN A 467 -12.88 5.35 -25.42
CA ASN A 467 -12.24 6.30 -26.34
C ASN A 467 -12.32 5.84 -27.80
N GLU A 468 -12.13 4.55 -28.09
CA GLU A 468 -12.30 3.99 -29.44
C GLU A 468 -13.72 4.21 -29.97
N ALA A 469 -14.73 4.03 -29.12
CA ALA A 469 -16.12 4.31 -29.48
C ALA A 469 -16.37 5.81 -29.74
N MET A 470 -15.80 6.71 -28.91
CA MET A 470 -15.88 8.16 -29.15
C MET A 470 -15.15 8.61 -30.43
N LEU A 471 -14.04 7.95 -30.77
CA LEU A 471 -13.33 8.16 -32.04
C LEU A 471 -14.16 7.73 -33.25
N ALA A 472 -14.93 6.64 -33.13
CA ALA A 472 -15.79 6.14 -34.20
C ALA A 472 -17.10 6.93 -34.35
N SER A 473 -17.52 7.66 -33.32
CA SER A 473 -18.75 8.47 -33.33
C SER A 473 -18.70 9.61 -34.34
N THR A 474 -19.79 9.80 -35.08
CA THR A 474 -19.97 10.90 -36.05
C THR A 474 -20.47 12.20 -35.40
N ALA A 475 -20.81 12.16 -34.10
CA ALA A 475 -21.20 13.33 -33.32
C ALA A 475 -20.09 14.38 -33.28
N GLN A 476 -20.49 15.65 -33.27
CA GLN A 476 -19.61 16.81 -33.23
C GLN A 476 -19.53 17.35 -31.80
N GLY A 477 -18.33 17.55 -31.27
CA GLY A 477 -18.10 17.95 -29.88
C GLY A 477 -17.95 16.77 -28.92
N LEU A 478 -17.17 16.97 -27.86
CA LEU A 478 -16.86 15.92 -26.89
C LEU A 478 -18.08 15.52 -26.05
N ASP A 479 -18.94 16.48 -25.72
CA ASP A 479 -20.21 16.29 -25.04
C ASP A 479 -21.17 15.41 -25.85
N ALA A 480 -21.32 15.69 -27.15
CA ALA A 480 -22.19 14.91 -28.02
C ALA A 480 -21.68 13.48 -28.23
N LYS A 481 -20.35 13.31 -28.39
CA LYS A 481 -19.71 11.99 -28.47
C LYS A 481 -19.92 11.16 -27.19
N LEU A 482 -19.74 11.76 -26.03
CA LEU A 482 -20.00 11.09 -24.74
C LEU A 482 -21.47 10.70 -24.61
N ASN A 483 -22.40 11.60 -24.96
CA ASN A 483 -23.83 11.33 -24.92
C ASN A 483 -24.23 10.18 -25.85
N GLU A 484 -23.67 10.13 -27.06
CA GLU A 484 -23.94 9.05 -28.03
C GLU A 484 -23.42 7.69 -27.53
N VAL A 485 -22.20 7.65 -27.01
CA VAL A 485 -21.54 6.40 -26.63
C VAL A 485 -22.06 5.84 -25.32
N LEU A 486 -22.29 6.70 -24.32
CA LEU A 486 -22.73 6.27 -22.99
C LEU A 486 -24.25 6.12 -22.91
N GLY A 487 -25.01 6.88 -23.70
CA GLY A 487 -26.46 6.75 -23.80
C GLY A 487 -27.15 6.70 -22.43
N SER A 488 -27.76 5.55 -22.13
CA SER A 488 -28.50 5.32 -20.89
C SER A 488 -27.66 5.19 -19.62
N GLU A 489 -26.34 5.08 -19.74
CA GLU A 489 -25.41 5.01 -18.61
C GLU A 489 -25.23 6.40 -17.95
N LEU A 490 -25.36 7.48 -18.72
CA LEU A 490 -25.25 8.85 -18.23
C LEU A 490 -26.49 9.26 -17.41
N ALA A 491 -26.22 9.90 -16.27
CA ALA A 491 -27.22 10.58 -15.48
C ALA A 491 -27.83 11.75 -16.28
N MET A 492 -29.15 11.76 -16.38
CA MET A 492 -29.92 12.82 -17.05
C MET A 492 -30.47 13.85 -16.07
N ASP A 493 -30.55 13.49 -14.79
CA ASP A 493 -31.06 14.29 -13.68
C ASP A 493 -29.96 15.05 -12.93
N VAL A 494 -28.84 15.35 -13.60
CA VAL A 494 -27.71 16.02 -12.97
C VAL A 494 -28.04 17.49 -12.74
N ARG A 495 -27.94 17.91 -11.47
CA ARG A 495 -27.94 19.31 -11.08
C ARG A 495 -26.50 19.80 -10.98
N TYR A 496 -26.20 20.78 -11.84
CA TYR A 496 -24.90 21.43 -11.88
C TYR A 496 -24.89 22.74 -11.10
N THR A 497 -23.76 23.04 -10.46
CA THR A 497 -23.42 24.36 -9.90
C THR A 497 -22.08 24.82 -10.46
N ASP A 498 -21.86 26.13 -10.56
CA ASP A 498 -20.64 26.71 -11.11
C ASP A 498 -20.04 27.79 -10.19
N GLY A 499 -18.86 28.32 -10.54
CA GLY A 499 -18.08 29.25 -9.73
C GLY A 499 -16.60 28.92 -9.70
N GLN A 500 -15.99 28.94 -8.50
CA GLN A 500 -14.59 28.53 -8.31
C GLN A 500 -14.42 27.01 -8.44
N THR A 501 -15.46 26.26 -8.12
CA THR A 501 -15.56 24.81 -8.34
C THR A 501 -16.90 24.53 -8.99
N ILE A 502 -16.94 23.50 -9.85
CA ILE A 502 -18.15 22.94 -10.42
C ILE A 502 -18.68 21.88 -9.47
N GLY A 503 -19.96 21.95 -9.11
CA GLY A 503 -20.65 20.87 -8.43
C GLY A 503 -21.50 20.10 -9.42
N ALA A 504 -21.55 18.79 -9.29
CA ALA A 504 -22.43 17.93 -10.08
C ALA A 504 -23.06 16.90 -9.14
N SER A 505 -24.38 16.98 -9.03
CA SER A 505 -25.17 16.13 -8.14
C SER A 505 -26.27 15.41 -8.90
N SER A 506 -26.41 14.10 -8.73
CA SER A 506 -27.49 13.31 -9.35
C SER A 506 -27.97 12.20 -8.43
N SER A 507 -29.15 11.66 -8.70
CA SER A 507 -29.54 10.41 -8.05
C SER A 507 -28.53 9.32 -8.43
N ALA A 508 -28.21 8.43 -7.48
CA ALA A 508 -27.22 7.37 -7.69
C ALA A 508 -27.72 6.21 -8.58
N GLY A 509 -28.87 6.38 -9.25
CA GLY A 509 -29.51 5.34 -10.07
C GLY A 509 -28.85 5.11 -11.44
N LYS A 510 -27.93 5.98 -11.86
CA LYS A 510 -27.18 5.88 -13.12
C LYS A 510 -25.70 5.64 -12.88
N ASN A 511 -25.04 5.07 -13.89
CA ASN A 511 -23.68 4.57 -13.72
C ASN A 511 -22.61 5.61 -14.01
N ALA A 512 -22.95 6.72 -14.67
CA ALA A 512 -21.99 7.73 -15.09
C ALA A 512 -22.51 9.18 -14.96
N LEU A 513 -21.60 10.10 -14.71
CA LEU A 513 -21.78 11.55 -14.76
C LEU A 513 -20.62 12.14 -15.56
N ALA A 514 -20.90 13.08 -16.47
CA ALA A 514 -19.86 13.71 -17.28
C ALA A 514 -19.94 15.23 -17.19
N ILE A 515 -18.79 15.90 -17.17
CA ILE A 515 -18.64 17.35 -17.30
C ILE A 515 -17.68 17.59 -18.46
N VAL A 516 -18.06 18.47 -19.38
CA VAL A 516 -17.21 18.94 -20.49
C VAL A 516 -16.79 20.36 -20.21
N LEU A 517 -15.53 20.66 -20.48
CA LEU A 517 -14.87 21.92 -20.15
C LEU A 517 -14.28 22.52 -21.41
N GLU A 518 -14.57 23.80 -21.60
CA GLU A 518 -14.00 24.65 -22.62
C GLU A 518 -13.11 25.70 -21.96
N LEU A 519 -11.80 25.61 -22.18
CA LEU A 519 -10.82 26.57 -21.66
C LEU A 519 -10.42 27.52 -22.79
N GLU A 520 -10.88 28.76 -22.72
CA GLU A 520 -10.47 29.81 -23.65
C GLU A 520 -8.99 30.18 -23.38
N LYS A 521 -8.22 30.43 -24.45
CA LYS A 521 -6.79 30.73 -24.37
C LYS A 521 -6.47 32.11 -24.92
N LYS A 522 -5.55 32.84 -24.28
CA LYS A 522 -5.02 34.13 -24.74
C LYS A 522 -3.51 34.19 -24.77
#